data_AF-A0A9P0KN57-F1
#
_entry.id   AF-A0A9P0KN57-F1
#
_cell.length_a   1.000
_cell.length_b   1.000
_cell.length_c   1.000
_cell.angle_alpha   90.00
_cell.angle_beta   90.00
_cell.angle_gamma   90.00
#
_symmetry.space_group_name_H-M   'P 1'
#
loop_
_entity.id
_entity.type
_entity.pdbx_description
1 polymer ?
#
loop_
_entity_poly.entity_id
_entity_poly.type
_entity_poly.pdbx_seq_one_letter_code
_entity_poly.pdbx_strand_id
1 'polypeptide(L)'
;MPAVDDQSSVLFCAVSSAFTQYFYTATWIWTLCYAVDMRLVLRQKESRIKLYHLAAWIIPAILTITGLSLLYIPDANCHYESSLSHAVLRILPNYFATYVPITVVMIANPLLYRYSTEDLQAIITSTTGQFTSRERDVMDAIKMKFAVINVVFYICWVPNLINGILLWTLWFHLPVTWIITIWYLMALLNPLQALCNCLVYRRWSSGSERVILPWRILEKDGRSETVSSESFTETIREEVYPLLQSTPANSVNMYRSISSTT
;
A
#
# COMPACT_ATOMS: atom_id res chain seq x y z
N MET A 1 -20.55 27.08 -27.34
CA MET A 1 -21.72 26.28 -27.77
C MET A 1 -21.49 24.86 -27.27
N PRO A 2 -22.30 24.32 -26.35
CA PRO A 2 -22.12 22.95 -25.89
C PRO A 2 -22.57 22.02 -27.03
N ALA A 3 -21.67 21.16 -27.50
CA ALA A 3 -21.91 20.23 -28.58
C ALA A 3 -22.21 18.85 -27.99
N VAL A 4 -23.45 18.36 -28.19
CA VAL A 4 -23.95 16.97 -28.39
C VAL A 4 -23.31 15.77 -27.64
N ASP A 5 -22.33 15.95 -26.76
CA ASP A 5 -21.51 14.92 -26.08
C ASP A 5 -21.42 15.12 -24.55
N ASP A 6 -22.42 15.76 -23.94
CA ASP A 6 -22.44 15.97 -22.47
C ASP A 6 -22.58 14.64 -21.70
N GLN A 7 -23.20 13.62 -22.28
CA GLN A 7 -23.36 12.32 -21.61
C GLN A 7 -22.10 11.45 -21.66
N SER A 8 -21.36 11.48 -22.78
CA SER A 8 -20.13 10.70 -22.94
C SER A 8 -19.00 11.25 -22.04
N SER A 9 -18.90 12.57 -21.92
CA SER A 9 -17.96 13.24 -21.03
C SER A 9 -18.26 13.02 -19.54
N VAL A 10 -19.54 13.08 -19.13
CA VAL A 10 -19.98 12.78 -17.76
C VAL A 10 -19.73 11.32 -17.41
N LEU A 11 -20.04 10.39 -18.31
CA LEU A 11 -19.78 8.96 -18.09
C LEU A 11 -18.27 8.67 -17.96
N PHE A 12 -17.45 9.26 -18.83
CA PHE A 12 -15.99 9.12 -18.74
C PHE A 12 -15.44 9.68 -17.42
N CYS A 13 -15.92 10.85 -16.99
CA CYS A 13 -15.55 11.45 -15.71
C CYS A 13 -15.96 10.54 -14.53
N ALA A 14 -17.19 10.05 -14.52
CA ALA A 14 -17.69 9.18 -13.47
C ALA A 14 -16.91 7.86 -13.37
N VAL A 15 -16.64 7.21 -14.50
CA VAL A 15 -15.90 5.94 -14.56
C VAL A 15 -14.44 6.13 -14.17
N SER A 16 -13.77 7.16 -14.68
CA SER A 16 -12.37 7.46 -14.31
C SER A 16 -12.22 7.86 -12.85
N SER A 17 -13.16 8.64 -12.31
CA SER A 17 -13.24 8.95 -10.88
C SER A 17 -13.44 7.69 -10.05
N ALA A 18 -14.33 6.79 -10.48
CA ALA A 18 -14.60 5.54 -9.79
C ALA A 18 -13.38 4.63 -9.75
N PHE A 19 -12.72 4.48 -10.89
CA PHE A 19 -11.51 3.69 -11.02
C PHE A 19 -10.42 4.22 -10.09
N THR A 20 -10.19 5.53 -10.11
CA THR A 20 -9.17 6.17 -9.27
C THR A 20 -9.48 5.99 -7.78
N GLN A 21 -10.71 6.25 -7.36
CA GLN A 21 -11.14 6.12 -5.96
C GLN A 21 -11.02 4.67 -5.47
N TYR A 22 -11.39 3.69 -6.30
CA TYR A 22 -11.28 2.27 -5.96
C TYR A 22 -9.84 1.85 -5.72
N PHE A 23 -8.92 2.13 -6.65
CA PHE A 23 -7.51 1.72 -6.52
C PHE A 23 -6.77 2.47 -5.42
N TYR A 24 -7.11 3.74 -5.18
CA TYR A 24 -6.60 4.49 -4.04
C TYR A 24 -7.03 3.86 -2.72
N THR A 25 -8.32 3.58 -2.57
CA THR A 25 -8.84 2.94 -1.36
C THR A 25 -8.24 1.55 -1.16
N ALA A 26 -8.13 0.76 -2.23
CA ALA A 26 -7.47 -0.54 -2.20
C ALA A 26 -6.02 -0.43 -1.72
N THR A 27 -5.28 0.58 -2.18
CA THR A 27 -3.91 0.83 -1.74
C THR A 27 -3.84 1.05 -0.23
N TRP A 28 -4.71 1.89 0.35
CA TRP A 28 -4.70 2.16 1.79
C TRP A 28 -5.06 0.91 2.61
N ILE A 29 -6.05 0.13 2.16
CA ILE A 29 -6.44 -1.12 2.82
C ILE A 29 -5.30 -2.15 2.72
N TRP A 30 -4.63 -2.26 1.58
CA TRP A 30 -3.43 -3.11 1.43
C TRP A 30 -2.32 -2.72 2.39
N THR A 31 -2.03 -1.41 2.54
CA THR A 31 -1.04 -0.92 3.50
C THR A 31 -1.43 -1.29 4.94
N LEU A 32 -2.71 -1.16 5.30
CA LEU A 32 -3.20 -1.54 6.63
C LEU A 32 -3.13 -3.06 6.86
N CYS A 33 -3.53 -3.87 5.88
CA CYS A 33 -3.44 -5.33 5.95
C CYS A 33 -1.98 -5.77 6.12
N TYR A 34 -1.05 -5.16 5.38
CA TYR A 34 0.38 -5.40 5.54
C TYR A 34 0.86 -5.08 6.95
N ALA A 35 0.42 -3.95 7.53
CA ALA A 35 0.78 -3.58 8.90
C ALA A 35 0.27 -4.57 9.95
N VAL A 36 -0.98 -5.03 9.82
CA VAL A 36 -1.58 -6.03 10.70
C VAL A 36 -0.88 -7.38 10.56
N ASP A 37 -0.59 -7.79 9.33
CA ASP A 37 0.09 -9.05 9.03
C ASP A 37 1.51 -9.07 9.61
N MET A 38 2.29 -8.01 9.40
CA MET A 38 3.62 -7.87 10.00
C MET A 38 3.57 -7.97 11.53
N ARG A 39 2.58 -7.35 12.17
CA ARG A 39 2.40 -7.49 13.62
C ARG A 39 2.13 -8.94 14.05
N LEU A 40 1.31 -9.68 13.29
CA LEU A 40 1.01 -11.09 13.60
C LEU A 40 2.22 -11.99 13.40
N VAL A 41 2.96 -11.80 12.31
CA VAL A 41 4.21 -12.53 12.03
C VAL A 41 5.24 -12.28 13.14
N LEU A 42 5.41 -11.04 13.58
CA LEU A 42 6.30 -10.71 14.70
C LEU A 42 5.88 -11.37 16.02
N ARG A 43 4.58 -11.63 16.20
CA ARG A 43 4.03 -12.36 17.35
C ARG A 43 4.00 -13.87 17.16
N GLN A 44 4.65 -14.41 16.11
CA GLN A 44 4.66 -15.83 15.78
C GLN A 44 3.25 -16.42 15.61
N LYS A 45 2.31 -15.62 15.10
CA LYS A 45 0.94 -16.06 14.79
C LYS A 45 0.76 -16.29 13.30
N GLU A 46 -0.13 -17.21 12.95
CA GLU A 46 -0.43 -17.52 11.55
C GLU A 46 -1.07 -16.33 10.81
N SER A 47 -0.55 -16.07 9.60
CA SER A 47 -1.11 -15.07 8.68
C SER A 47 -2.40 -15.58 8.06
N ARG A 48 -3.41 -14.70 7.94
CA ARG A 48 -4.69 -15.01 7.31
C ARG A 48 -4.82 -14.34 5.94
N ILE A 49 -3.90 -14.67 5.04
CA ILE A 49 -3.79 -14.04 3.71
C ILE A 49 -5.12 -13.96 2.95
N LYS A 50 -5.93 -15.02 2.96
CA LYS A 50 -7.23 -15.05 2.28
C LYS A 50 -8.18 -13.94 2.76
N LEU A 51 -8.19 -13.67 4.08
CA LEU A 51 -9.02 -12.61 4.65
C LEU A 51 -8.49 -11.23 4.28
N TYR A 52 -7.17 -11.05 4.18
CA TYR A 52 -6.58 -9.78 3.74
C TYR A 52 -6.91 -9.48 2.29
N HIS A 53 -6.79 -10.44 1.38
CA HIS A 53 -7.23 -10.27 0.00
C HIS A 53 -8.72 -9.94 -0.08
N LEU A 54 -9.56 -10.66 0.67
CA LEU A 54 -11.00 -10.40 0.70
C LEU A 54 -11.30 -8.96 1.14
N ALA A 55 -10.70 -8.52 2.26
CA ALA A 55 -10.88 -7.18 2.79
C ALA A 55 -10.35 -6.10 1.84
N ALA A 56 -9.15 -6.30 1.27
CA ALA A 56 -8.47 -5.33 0.41
C ALA A 56 -9.13 -5.11 -0.95
N TRP A 57 -10.05 -5.98 -1.37
CA TRP A 57 -10.82 -5.81 -2.59
C TRP A 57 -12.29 -5.44 -2.32
N ILE A 58 -12.93 -6.06 -1.32
CA ILE A 58 -14.35 -5.83 -1.04
C ILE A 58 -14.57 -4.48 -0.35
N ILE A 59 -13.75 -4.11 0.64
CA ILE A 59 -13.94 -2.85 1.37
C ILE A 59 -13.85 -1.64 0.41
N PRO A 60 -12.83 -1.54 -0.47
CA PRO A 60 -12.79 -0.50 -1.50
C PRO A 60 -13.99 -0.53 -2.44
N ALA A 61 -14.44 -1.71 -2.87
CA ALA A 61 -15.61 -1.81 -3.76
C ALA A 61 -16.86 -1.20 -3.11
N ILE A 62 -17.14 -1.57 -1.86
CA ILE A 62 -18.31 -1.08 -1.11
C ILE A 62 -18.22 0.43 -0.90
N LEU A 63 -17.07 0.93 -0.44
CA LEU A 63 -16.85 2.36 -0.18
C LEU A 63 -16.99 3.19 -1.45
N THR A 64 -16.43 2.70 -2.57
CA THR A 64 -16.47 3.40 -3.86
C THR A 64 -17.87 3.41 -4.44
N ILE A 65 -18.58 2.26 -4.42
CA ILE A 65 -19.97 2.18 -4.88
C ILE A 65 -20.84 3.11 -4.05
N THR A 66 -20.73 3.05 -2.72
CA THR A 66 -21.55 3.88 -1.82
C THR A 66 -21.24 5.37 -2.01
N GLY A 67 -19.97 5.75 -2.09
CA GLY A 67 -19.55 7.14 -2.31
C GLY A 67 -20.06 7.72 -3.63
N LEU A 68 -19.96 6.95 -4.72
CA LEU A 68 -20.37 7.41 -6.06
C LEU A 68 -21.87 7.33 -6.30
N SER A 69 -22.55 6.31 -5.78
CA SER A 69 -24.01 6.20 -5.86
C SER A 69 -24.67 7.40 -5.20
N LEU A 70 -24.12 7.90 -4.09
CA LEU A 70 -24.64 9.10 -3.41
C LEU A 70 -24.28 10.41 -4.15
N LEU A 71 -23.24 10.39 -4.99
CA LEU A 71 -22.80 11.55 -5.77
C LEU A 71 -23.59 11.70 -7.09
N TYR A 72 -23.81 10.60 -7.81
CA TYR A 72 -24.36 10.61 -9.17
C TYR A 72 -25.85 10.26 -9.29
N ILE A 73 -26.50 9.76 -8.23
CA ILE A 73 -27.94 9.45 -8.23
C ILE A 73 -28.72 10.58 -7.53
N PRO A 74 -29.86 11.06 -8.08
CA PRO A 74 -30.50 10.70 -9.35
C PRO A 74 -30.00 11.43 -10.61
N ASP A 75 -29.26 12.53 -10.47
CA ASP A 75 -28.80 13.33 -11.63
C ASP A 75 -27.29 13.56 -11.60
N ALA A 76 -26.61 13.15 -12.68
CA ALA A 76 -25.18 13.33 -12.91
C ALA A 76 -24.83 14.72 -13.49
N ASN A 77 -25.83 15.52 -13.87
CA ASN A 77 -25.66 16.87 -14.39
C ASN A 77 -25.51 17.88 -13.24
N CYS A 78 -24.31 18.43 -13.06
CA CYS A 78 -23.97 19.44 -12.03
C CYS A 78 -24.60 20.84 -12.25
N HIS A 79 -25.48 21.03 -13.25
CA HIS A 79 -26.00 22.35 -13.64
C HIS A 79 -27.35 22.74 -13.00
N TYR A 80 -27.94 21.90 -12.14
CA TYR A 80 -29.15 22.27 -11.40
C TYR A 80 -28.78 23.13 -10.19
N GLU A 81 -29.45 24.27 -9.99
CA GLU A 81 -29.15 25.27 -8.96
C GLU A 81 -28.82 24.62 -7.61
N SER A 82 -27.54 24.65 -7.25
CA SER A 82 -27.03 24.00 -6.05
C SER A 82 -27.28 24.89 -4.83
N SER A 83 -28.48 24.78 -4.26
CA SER A 83 -28.67 25.25 -2.89
C SER A 83 -27.66 24.53 -1.98
N LEU A 84 -27.11 25.25 -0.99
CA LEU A 84 -26.09 24.75 -0.07
C LEU A 84 -26.47 23.39 0.53
N SER A 85 -27.76 23.18 0.82
CA SER A 85 -28.30 21.94 1.37
C SER A 85 -28.16 20.74 0.43
N HIS A 86 -28.35 20.92 -0.89
CA HIS A 86 -28.20 19.83 -1.87
C HIS A 86 -26.74 19.49 -2.15
N ALA A 87 -25.85 20.50 -2.19
CA ALA A 87 -24.42 20.29 -2.31
C ALA A 87 -23.87 19.55 -1.08
N VAL A 88 -24.26 19.96 0.12
CA VAL A 88 -23.85 19.29 1.38
C VAL A 88 -24.36 17.85 1.42
N LEU A 89 -25.64 17.60 1.15
CA LEU A 89 -26.21 16.24 1.24
C LEU A 89 -25.62 15.24 0.22
N ARG A 90 -25.18 15.69 -0.96
CA ARG A 90 -24.59 14.82 -1.99
C ARG A 90 -23.08 14.68 -1.88
N ILE A 91 -22.36 15.77 -1.57
CA ILE A 91 -20.89 15.79 -1.57
C ILE A 91 -20.34 15.22 -0.26
N LEU A 92 -20.98 15.54 0.88
CA LEU A 92 -20.50 15.13 2.21
C LEU A 92 -20.36 13.60 2.37
N PRO A 93 -21.33 12.76 1.96
CA PRO A 93 -21.19 11.31 2.11
C PRO A 93 -20.04 10.70 1.31
N ASN A 94 -19.84 11.12 0.06
CA ASN A 94 -18.71 10.68 -0.76
C ASN A 94 -17.38 11.14 -0.15
N TYR A 95 -17.39 12.36 0.38
CA TYR A 95 -16.25 12.96 1.03
C TYR A 95 -15.85 12.20 2.31
N PHE A 96 -16.82 11.85 3.17
CA PHE A 96 -16.59 10.96 4.32
C PHE A 96 -16.10 9.58 3.89
N ALA A 97 -16.74 8.97 2.88
CA ALA A 97 -16.37 7.65 2.37
C ALA A 97 -14.94 7.59 1.81
N THR A 98 -14.39 8.72 1.38
CA THR A 98 -13.04 8.79 0.81
C THR A 98 -11.99 9.22 1.83
N TYR A 99 -12.26 10.26 2.63
CA TYR A 99 -11.25 10.87 3.50
C TYR A 99 -11.19 10.28 4.92
N VAL A 100 -12.26 9.63 5.40
CA VAL A 100 -12.19 8.92 6.69
C VAL A 100 -11.29 7.69 6.62
N PRO A 101 -11.44 6.77 5.63
CA PRO A 101 -10.62 5.57 5.58
C PRO A 101 -9.13 5.88 5.47
N ILE A 102 -8.74 6.85 4.64
CA ILE A 102 -7.33 7.27 4.51
C ILE A 102 -6.80 7.82 5.83
N THR A 103 -7.57 8.67 6.54
CA THR A 103 -7.15 9.23 7.83
C THR A 103 -7.01 8.14 8.89
N VAL A 104 -7.93 7.18 8.92
CA VAL A 104 -7.85 6.01 9.80
C VAL A 104 -6.58 5.22 9.54
N VAL A 105 -6.23 4.97 8.27
CA VAL A 105 -5.01 4.24 7.90
C VAL A 105 -3.75 5.04 8.26
N MET A 106 -3.74 6.36 8.03
CA MET A 106 -2.63 7.25 8.42
C MET A 106 -2.38 7.19 9.93
N ILE A 107 -3.41 7.08 10.77
CA ILE A 107 -3.26 7.01 12.23
C ILE A 107 -2.96 5.57 12.70
N ALA A 108 -3.66 4.58 12.15
CA ALA A 108 -3.55 3.19 12.56
C ALA A 108 -2.17 2.60 12.26
N ASN A 109 -1.55 2.93 11.12
CA ASN A 109 -0.26 2.37 10.75
C ASN A 109 0.87 2.75 11.72
N PRO A 110 1.08 4.04 12.09
CA PRO A 110 2.05 4.40 13.12
C PRO A 110 1.74 3.83 14.51
N LEU A 111 0.47 3.66 14.87
CA LEU A 111 0.12 3.01 16.13
C LEU A 111 0.47 1.52 16.12
N LEU A 112 0.12 0.82 15.03
CA LEU A 112 0.49 -0.58 14.82
C LEU A 112 2.02 -0.75 14.81
N TYR A 113 2.76 0.20 14.25
CA TYR A 113 4.22 0.23 14.32
C TYR A 113 4.72 0.22 15.76
N ARG A 114 4.28 1.19 16.57
CA ARG A 114 4.72 1.34 17.97
C ARG A 114 4.43 0.07 18.75
N TYR A 115 3.20 -0.43 18.68
CA TYR A 115 2.84 -1.67 19.34
C TYR A 115 3.63 -2.88 18.84
N SER A 116 3.92 -2.96 17.54
CA SER A 116 4.72 -4.05 16.98
C SER A 116 6.16 -4.02 17.49
N THR A 117 6.74 -2.83 17.66
CA THR A 117 8.10 -2.70 18.21
C THR A 117 8.18 -3.01 19.69
N GLU A 118 7.16 -2.62 20.47
CA GLU A 118 7.04 -2.94 21.89
C GLU A 118 6.83 -4.45 22.10
N ASP A 119 5.89 -5.05 21.36
CA ASP A 119 5.61 -6.49 21.38
C ASP A 119 6.88 -7.29 21.02
N LEU A 120 7.61 -6.88 19.98
CA LEU A 120 8.85 -7.54 19.55
C LEU A 120 9.95 -7.44 20.62
N GLN A 121 10.13 -6.28 21.23
CA GLN A 121 11.11 -6.08 22.30
C GLN A 121 10.79 -6.95 23.52
N ALA A 122 9.51 -7.05 23.88
CA ALA A 122 9.06 -7.91 24.97
C ALA A 122 9.33 -9.40 24.69
N ILE A 123 9.02 -9.87 23.46
CA ILE A 123 9.26 -11.27 23.06
C ILE A 123 10.75 -11.60 23.11
N ILE A 124 11.62 -10.77 22.53
CA ILE A 124 13.08 -11.00 22.54
C ILE A 124 13.62 -11.02 23.97
N THR A 125 13.20 -10.05 24.80
CA THR A 125 13.65 -9.97 26.19
C THR A 125 13.20 -11.19 27.01
N SER A 126 11.98 -11.68 26.78
CA SER A 126 11.43 -12.84 27.49
C SER A 126 11.98 -14.20 27.03
N THR A 127 12.36 -14.32 25.75
CA THR A 127 12.79 -15.61 25.15
C THR A 127 14.29 -15.84 25.33
N THR A 128 15.10 -14.79 25.15
CA THR A 128 16.55 -14.94 25.04
C THR A 128 17.29 -14.46 26.29
N GLY A 129 16.64 -13.66 27.17
CA GLY A 129 17.25 -13.09 28.38
C GLY A 129 18.40 -12.09 28.12
N GLN A 130 18.95 -12.07 26.89
CA GLN A 130 19.97 -11.19 26.38
C GLN A 130 19.70 -10.89 24.91
N PHE A 131 19.78 -9.62 24.51
CA PHE A 131 19.66 -9.23 23.10
C PHE A 131 20.92 -9.63 22.35
N THR A 132 20.82 -10.58 21.42
CA THR A 132 21.93 -10.89 20.51
C THR A 132 22.11 -9.74 19.49
N SER A 133 23.32 -9.52 18.98
CA SER A 133 23.57 -8.53 17.92
C SER A 133 22.69 -8.78 16.70
N ARG A 134 22.53 -10.06 16.35
CA ARG A 134 21.74 -10.49 15.21
C ARG A 134 20.28 -10.09 15.33
N GLU A 135 19.63 -10.30 16.49
CA GLU A 135 18.23 -9.93 16.71
C GLU A 135 17.99 -8.41 16.61
N ARG A 136 18.97 -7.60 17.05
CA ARG A 136 18.92 -6.13 16.90
C ARG A 136 18.90 -5.73 15.43
N ASP A 137 19.78 -6.31 14.61
CA ASP A 137 19.85 -6.00 13.18
C ASP A 137 18.54 -6.35 12.45
N VAL A 138 17.89 -7.46 12.83
CA VAL A 138 16.56 -7.82 12.30
C VAL A 138 15.52 -6.78 12.69
N MET A 139 15.48 -6.42 13.97
CA MET A 139 14.51 -5.48 14.50
C MET A 139 14.68 -4.11 13.84
N ASP A 140 15.91 -3.64 13.67
CA ASP A 140 16.20 -2.35 13.06
C ASP A 140 15.88 -2.35 11.55
N ALA A 141 16.12 -3.46 10.84
CA ALA A 141 15.71 -3.60 9.44
C ALA A 141 14.18 -3.54 9.27
N ILE A 142 13.42 -4.21 10.15
CA ILE A 142 11.95 -4.19 10.13
C ILE A 142 11.44 -2.78 10.47
N LYS A 143 12.03 -2.13 11.48
CA LYS A 143 11.71 -0.76 11.87
C LYS A 143 11.94 0.23 10.73
N MET A 144 13.10 0.13 10.09
CA MET A 144 13.44 0.96 8.94
C MET A 144 12.44 0.75 7.79
N LYS A 145 12.15 -0.50 7.42
CA LYS A 145 11.17 -0.81 6.36
C LYS A 145 9.81 -0.21 6.67
N PHE A 146 9.29 -0.41 7.88
CA PHE A 146 7.98 0.11 8.26
C PHE A 146 7.95 1.65 8.33
N ALA A 147 9.03 2.27 8.82
CA ALA A 147 9.18 3.73 8.85
C ALA A 147 9.15 4.31 7.43
N VAL A 148 9.88 3.72 6.47
CA VAL A 148 9.89 4.17 5.08
C VAL A 148 8.51 4.02 4.43
N ILE A 149 7.77 2.93 4.68
CA ILE A 149 6.38 2.75 4.21
C ILE A 149 5.50 3.89 4.70
N ASN A 150 5.56 4.21 5.99
CA ASN A 150 4.75 5.28 6.55
C ASN A 150 5.15 6.64 5.99
N VAL A 151 6.44 6.94 5.91
CA VAL A 151 6.92 8.23 5.37
C VAL A 151 6.44 8.43 3.94
N VAL A 152 6.59 7.43 3.07
CA VAL A 152 6.10 7.49 1.69
C VAL A 152 4.59 7.66 1.65
N PHE A 153 3.85 6.90 2.47
CA PHE A 153 2.40 7.02 2.56
C PHE A 153 2.00 8.46 2.93
N TYR A 154 2.59 9.04 3.96
CA TYR A 154 2.31 10.41 4.36
C TYR A 154 2.65 11.43 3.26
N ILE A 155 3.83 11.33 2.64
CA ILE A 155 4.25 12.23 1.57
C ILE A 155 3.25 12.20 0.40
N CYS A 156 2.81 11.02 -0.02
CA CYS A 156 1.88 10.87 -1.14
C CYS A 156 0.45 11.31 -0.81
N TRP A 157 0.00 11.16 0.43
CA TRP A 157 -1.42 11.31 0.78
C TRP A 157 -1.78 12.58 1.54
N VAL A 158 -0.84 13.22 2.23
CA VAL A 158 -1.07 14.49 2.94
C VAL A 158 -1.62 15.59 2.02
N PRO A 159 -1.09 15.82 0.81
CA PRO A 159 -1.64 16.86 -0.08
C PRO A 159 -3.10 16.60 -0.46
N ASN A 160 -3.46 15.34 -0.71
CA ASN A 160 -4.84 14.94 -1.01
C ASN A 160 -5.75 15.24 0.19
N LEU A 161 -5.32 14.91 1.41
CA LEU A 161 -6.09 15.18 2.64
C LEU A 161 -6.25 16.68 2.90
N ILE A 162 -5.19 17.47 2.73
CA ILE A 162 -5.23 18.93 2.89
C ILE A 162 -6.14 19.55 1.83
N ASN A 163 -6.01 19.16 0.55
CA ASN A 163 -6.87 19.64 -0.53
C ASN A 163 -8.33 19.43 -0.16
N GLY A 164 -8.65 18.23 0.29
CA GLY A 164 -9.97 17.91 0.75
C GLY A 164 -10.43 18.83 1.90
N ILE A 165 -9.65 18.93 2.99
CA ILE A 165 -10.03 19.73 4.16
C ILE A 165 -10.25 21.19 3.76
N LEU A 166 -9.41 21.75 2.90
CA LEU A 166 -9.55 23.12 2.40
C LEU A 166 -10.80 23.31 1.57
N LEU A 167 -11.11 22.37 0.66
CA LEU A 167 -12.36 22.41 -0.10
C LEU A 167 -13.57 22.41 0.84
N TRP A 168 -13.55 21.57 1.87
CA TRP A 168 -14.65 21.48 2.83
C TRP A 168 -14.77 22.72 3.73
N THR A 169 -13.65 23.22 4.25
CA THR A 169 -13.64 24.29 5.26
C THR A 169 -13.73 25.70 4.68
N LEU A 170 -13.20 25.90 3.48
CA LEU A 170 -13.08 27.22 2.84
C LEU A 170 -13.89 27.33 1.55
N TRP A 171 -14.95 26.52 1.39
CA TRP A 171 -15.78 26.43 0.18
C TRP A 171 -16.15 27.80 -0.44
N PHE A 172 -16.43 28.80 0.40
CA PHE A 172 -16.83 30.15 -0.04
C PHE A 172 -15.68 31.15 -0.26
N HIS A 173 -14.52 30.92 0.36
CA HIS A 173 -13.37 31.84 0.32
C HIS A 173 -12.06 31.06 0.15
N LEU A 174 -11.95 30.38 -0.99
CA LEU A 174 -10.84 29.51 -1.30
C LEU A 174 -9.65 30.32 -1.86
N PRO A 175 -8.53 30.42 -1.13
CA PRO A 175 -7.40 31.22 -1.58
C PRO A 175 -6.68 30.51 -2.74
N VAL A 176 -6.76 31.13 -3.92
CA VAL A 176 -6.32 30.57 -5.20
C VAL A 176 -4.86 30.07 -5.15
N THR A 177 -3.95 30.83 -4.53
CA THR A 177 -2.53 30.47 -4.43
C THR A 177 -2.30 29.14 -3.72
N TRP A 178 -3.03 28.87 -2.63
CA TRP A 178 -2.88 27.63 -1.86
C TRP A 178 -3.40 26.41 -2.61
N ILE A 179 -4.55 26.55 -3.26
CA ILE A 179 -5.18 25.48 -4.04
C ILE A 179 -4.28 25.08 -5.19
N ILE A 180 -3.81 26.05 -5.97
CA ILE A 180 -2.92 25.82 -7.11
C ILE A 180 -1.65 25.11 -6.64
N THR A 181 -1.05 25.56 -5.54
CA THR A 181 0.15 24.92 -4.97
C THR A 181 -0.11 23.46 -4.60
N ILE A 182 -1.23 23.18 -3.93
CA ILE A 182 -1.60 21.82 -3.53
C ILE A 182 -1.93 20.95 -4.75
N TRP A 183 -2.57 21.51 -5.78
CA TRP A 183 -2.87 20.81 -7.01
C TRP A 183 -1.61 20.41 -7.77
N TYR A 184 -0.59 21.27 -7.82
CA TYR A 184 0.71 20.89 -8.36
C TYR A 184 1.38 19.77 -7.55
N LEU A 185 1.29 19.82 -6.21
CA LEU A 185 1.79 18.75 -5.35
C LEU A 185 1.05 17.43 -5.60
N MET A 186 -0.28 17.44 -5.69
CA MET A 186 -1.09 16.25 -6.01
C MET A 186 -0.76 15.72 -7.41
N ALA A 187 -0.61 16.59 -8.40
CA ALA A 187 -0.27 16.21 -9.77
C ALA A 187 1.08 15.49 -9.85
N LEU A 188 2.02 15.83 -8.97
CA LEU A 188 3.32 15.16 -8.86
C LEU A 188 3.24 13.88 -8.03
N LEU A 189 2.63 13.95 -6.86
CA LEU A 189 2.70 12.92 -5.82
C LEU A 189 1.74 11.75 -6.07
N ASN A 190 0.63 11.98 -6.76
CA ASN A 190 -0.34 10.94 -7.11
C ASN A 190 0.24 9.92 -8.11
N PRO A 191 0.89 10.30 -9.23
CA PRO A 191 1.61 9.34 -10.06
C PRO A 191 2.81 8.71 -9.34
N LEU A 192 3.52 9.49 -8.52
CA LEU A 192 4.69 9.02 -7.79
C LEU A 192 4.33 7.96 -6.72
N GLN A 193 3.09 7.95 -6.25
CA GLN A 193 2.60 6.98 -5.26
C GLN A 193 2.80 5.53 -5.72
N ALA A 194 2.51 5.21 -6.99
CA ALA A 194 2.72 3.86 -7.50
C ALA A 194 4.20 3.48 -7.52
N LEU A 195 5.06 4.40 -7.99
CA LEU A 195 6.51 4.19 -8.04
C LEU A 195 7.10 4.00 -6.63
N CYS A 196 6.74 4.89 -5.70
CA CYS A 196 7.22 4.80 -4.33
C CYS A 196 6.70 3.54 -3.64
N ASN A 197 5.44 3.15 -3.84
CA ASN A 197 4.94 1.88 -3.31
C ASN A 197 5.74 0.68 -3.84
N CYS A 198 6.02 0.63 -5.15
CA CYS A 198 6.88 -0.42 -5.71
C CYS A 198 8.28 -0.42 -5.08
N LEU A 199 8.88 0.74 -4.86
CA LEU A 199 10.22 0.85 -4.26
C LEU A 199 10.25 0.41 -2.80
N VAL A 200 9.24 0.78 -2.02
CA VAL A 200 9.24 0.51 -0.59
C VAL A 200 8.82 -0.93 -0.27
N TYR A 201 7.87 -1.49 -1.02
CA TYR A 201 7.48 -2.89 -0.85
C TYR A 201 8.46 -3.87 -1.52
N ARG A 202 9.46 -3.37 -2.26
CA ARG A 202 10.54 -4.19 -2.81
C ARG A 202 11.37 -4.81 -1.68
N ARG A 203 11.82 -6.04 -1.90
CA ARG A 203 12.70 -6.76 -0.98
C ARG A 203 14.05 -6.03 -0.84
N TRP A 204 14.35 -5.55 0.37
CA TRP A 204 15.64 -4.91 0.68
C TRP A 204 16.78 -5.94 0.88
N SER A 205 16.46 -7.21 1.17
CA SER A 205 17.48 -8.25 1.39
C SER A 205 17.63 -9.17 0.17
N SER A 206 18.43 -8.72 -0.80
CA SER A 206 19.32 -9.55 -1.63
C SER A 206 19.88 -8.72 -2.78
N GLY A 207 21.21 -8.68 -2.91
CA GLY A 207 21.93 -8.01 -3.99
C GLY A 207 21.75 -8.60 -5.39
N SER A 208 20.61 -9.19 -5.73
CA SER A 208 20.36 -9.76 -7.06
C SER A 208 18.87 -9.91 -7.40
N GLU A 209 18.09 -8.84 -7.32
CA GLU A 209 17.00 -8.69 -8.29
C GLU A 209 17.46 -7.69 -9.32
N ARG A 210 18.04 -8.22 -10.41
CA ARG A 210 18.36 -7.43 -11.59
C ARG A 210 17.06 -6.79 -12.05
N VAL A 211 16.99 -5.47 -12.00
CA VAL A 211 16.00 -4.73 -12.78
C VAL A 211 16.25 -5.16 -14.22
N ILE A 212 15.38 -6.03 -14.75
CA ILE A 212 15.41 -6.38 -16.17
C ILE A 212 14.95 -5.13 -16.89
N LEU A 213 15.90 -4.23 -17.16
CA LEU A 213 15.72 -3.16 -18.12
C LEU A 213 15.58 -3.87 -19.48
N PRO A 214 14.40 -3.85 -20.12
CA PRO A 214 14.19 -4.57 -21.38
C PRO A 214 15.18 -4.12 -22.48
N TRP A 215 15.75 -2.92 -22.32
CA TRP A 215 16.71 -2.29 -23.21
C TRP A 215 18.17 -2.77 -23.06
N ARG A 216 18.50 -3.54 -22.02
CA ARG A 216 19.91 -3.95 -21.74
C ARG A 216 20.24 -5.39 -22.22
N ILE A 217 19.29 -6.09 -22.84
CA ILE A 217 19.49 -7.48 -23.31
C ILE A 217 20.19 -7.55 -24.69
N LEU A 218 20.40 -6.41 -25.38
CA LEU A 218 20.98 -6.39 -26.72
C LEU A 218 22.51 -6.36 -26.80
N GLU A 219 23.25 -6.34 -25.69
CA GLU A 219 24.73 -6.24 -25.71
C GLU A 219 25.49 -7.45 -25.16
N LYS A 220 24.83 -8.60 -24.94
CA LYS A 220 25.53 -9.78 -24.44
C LYS A 220 25.29 -11.03 -25.27
N ASP A 221 25.71 -10.95 -26.53
CA ASP A 221 26.05 -12.14 -27.30
C ASP A 221 27.50 -11.99 -27.80
N GLY A 222 28.40 -12.79 -27.21
CA GLY A 222 29.82 -12.78 -27.62
C GLY A 222 30.85 -12.81 -26.50
N ARG A 223 30.73 -13.66 -25.48
CA ARG A 223 31.91 -14.34 -24.91
C ARG A 223 31.51 -15.52 -24.02
N SER A 224 31.83 -16.71 -24.51
CA SER A 224 31.80 -17.96 -23.76
C SER A 224 33.07 -18.02 -22.91
N GLU A 225 32.96 -17.93 -21.59
CA GLU A 225 34.05 -18.31 -20.68
C GLU A 225 33.49 -19.06 -19.46
N THR A 226 33.92 -20.32 -19.39
CA THR A 226 33.76 -21.32 -18.33
C THR A 226 34.50 -20.90 -17.08
N VAL A 227 33.85 -20.76 -15.91
CA VAL A 227 34.53 -20.85 -14.60
C VAL A 227 33.61 -21.47 -13.54
N SER A 228 34.29 -22.27 -12.73
CA SER A 228 33.99 -23.25 -11.68
C SER A 228 33.06 -22.86 -10.52
N SER A 229 32.46 -23.92 -9.97
CA SER A 229 31.95 -24.03 -8.61
C SER A 229 32.95 -23.52 -7.57
N GLU A 230 32.60 -22.47 -6.85
CA GLU A 230 33.11 -22.22 -5.50
C GLU A 230 31.95 -21.96 -4.53
N SER A 231 32.02 -22.68 -3.42
CA SER A 231 31.12 -22.72 -2.28
C SER A 231 30.90 -21.34 -1.67
N PHE A 232 29.65 -20.88 -1.66
CA PHE A 232 29.19 -19.87 -0.70
C PHE A 232 27.91 -20.37 -0.03
N THR A 233 28.08 -21.22 0.97
CA THR A 233 27.04 -21.56 1.95
C THR A 233 26.88 -20.37 2.91
N GLU A 234 26.37 -19.25 2.41
CA GLU A 234 25.74 -18.26 3.29
C GLU A 234 24.25 -18.56 3.35
N THR A 235 23.76 -18.67 4.57
CA THR A 235 22.38 -19.00 4.93
C THR A 235 21.44 -17.97 4.31
N ILE A 236 20.91 -18.28 3.12
CA ILE A 236 19.87 -17.49 2.45
C ILE A 236 18.67 -17.49 3.37
N ARG A 237 18.53 -16.37 4.06
CA ARG A 237 17.45 -16.09 4.98
C ARG A 237 16.20 -15.86 4.14
N GLU A 238 15.32 -16.86 4.11
CA GLU A 238 13.96 -16.68 3.63
C GLU A 238 13.28 -15.62 4.50
N GLU A 239 13.32 -14.35 4.08
CA GLU A 239 12.28 -13.40 4.46
C GLU A 239 10.98 -13.95 3.84
N VAL A 240 10.27 -14.76 4.61
CA VAL A 240 8.92 -15.25 4.30
C VAL A 240 7.99 -14.05 4.43
N TYR A 241 7.77 -13.36 3.31
CA TYR A 241 6.69 -12.39 3.18
C TYR A 241 5.44 -13.13 2.71
N PRO A 242 4.36 -13.16 3.50
CA PRO A 242 3.21 -14.00 3.19
C PRO A 242 2.48 -13.57 1.91
N LEU A 243 2.60 -12.32 1.47
CA LEU A 243 1.81 -11.77 0.35
C LEU A 243 2.27 -12.16 -1.08
N LEU A 244 3.33 -12.97 -1.22
CA LEU A 244 3.90 -13.33 -2.53
C LEU A 244 4.08 -14.83 -2.75
N GLN A 245 3.41 -15.68 -1.94
CA GLN A 245 3.55 -17.12 -2.08
C GLN A 245 2.58 -17.68 -3.13
N SER A 246 3.00 -17.71 -4.39
CA SER A 246 2.36 -18.50 -5.43
C SER A 246 2.97 -19.91 -5.51
N THR A 247 2.23 -20.91 -4.98
CA THR A 247 2.29 -22.37 -5.29
C THR A 247 3.36 -23.24 -4.57
N PRO A 248 3.15 -24.59 -4.48
CA PRO A 248 3.00 -25.32 -3.23
C PRO A 248 4.30 -25.95 -2.71
N ALA A 249 4.43 -26.02 -1.39
CA ALA A 249 5.50 -26.73 -0.70
C ALA A 249 5.36 -28.25 -0.85
N ASN A 250 5.96 -28.81 -1.90
CA ASN A 250 6.37 -30.21 -1.90
C ASN A 250 7.84 -30.27 -1.44
N SER A 251 8.06 -30.54 -0.16
CA SER A 251 9.16 -31.35 0.38
C SER A 251 9.32 -31.15 1.89
N VAL A 252 8.50 -31.84 2.67
CA VAL A 252 8.85 -32.18 4.06
C VAL A 252 8.59 -33.67 4.22
N ASN A 253 9.64 -34.46 3.97
CA ASN A 253 9.95 -35.73 4.64
C ASN A 253 11.15 -36.40 3.96
N MET A 254 12.35 -35.86 4.21
CA MET A 254 13.62 -36.55 3.94
C MET A 254 14.52 -36.36 5.18
N TYR A 255 14.09 -36.94 6.30
CA TYR A 255 14.95 -37.18 7.48
C TYR A 255 14.39 -38.36 8.27
N ARG A 256 14.54 -39.58 7.72
CA ARG A 256 14.43 -40.81 8.50
C ARG A 256 15.20 -41.96 7.84
N SER A 257 16.53 -41.91 7.88
CA SER A 257 17.36 -43.10 7.64
C SER A 257 18.81 -42.94 8.11
N ILE A 258 19.04 -42.64 9.40
CA ILE A 258 20.33 -42.93 10.05
C ILE A 258 20.06 -43.38 11.49
N SER A 259 19.71 -44.67 11.67
CA SER A 259 19.97 -45.45 12.89
C SER A 259 19.37 -46.86 12.78
N SER A 260 20.08 -47.79 12.14
CA SER A 260 20.08 -49.23 12.50
C SER A 260 20.88 -50.05 11.47
N THR A 261 22.20 -50.02 11.61
CA THR A 261 23.07 -51.09 11.11
C THR A 261 24.10 -51.35 12.20
N THR A 262 23.75 -52.31 13.06
CA THR A 262 24.61 -53.32 13.71
C THR A 262 23.67 -54.36 14.29
#